data_AF-A0A8J1MVB6-F1
#
_entry.id   AF-A0A8J1MVB6-F1
#
_cell.length_a   1.000
_cell.length_b   1.000
_cell.length_c   1.000
_cell.angle_alpha   90.00
_cell.angle_beta   90.00
_cell.angle_gamma   90.00
#
_symmetry.space_group_name_H-M   'P 1'
#
loop_
_entity.id
_entity.type
_entity.pdbx_description
1 polymer ?
#
loop_
_entity_poly.entity_id
_entity_poly.type
_entity_poly.pdbx_seq_one_letter_code
_entity_poly.pdbx_strand_id
1 'polypeptide(L)'
;MLDLDISYNADIKVDAGFTEKTPIAGIKSIKLEGILRVILAPLIEDSPIFGALTVYFPHRPVLELQWTGFAHLLNIPGLQTLSEKELMNQIGQIIIAPQHFSHPLAARFDLAKLQFLEPWVRPSLYFIAFLLPCRESKGQIH
;
A
#
# COMPACT_ATOMS: atom_id res chain seq x y z
N MET A 1 -2.66 5.14 -22.87
CA MET A 1 -1.97 4.41 -21.78
C MET A 1 -0.47 4.55 -22.00
N LEU A 2 0.29 4.68 -20.92
CA LEU A 2 1.74 4.86 -20.92
C LEU A 2 2.33 3.94 -19.87
N ASP A 3 3.36 3.17 -20.23
CA ASP A 3 4.11 2.34 -19.31
C ASP A 3 5.47 3.00 -19.04
N LEU A 4 5.77 3.24 -17.78
CA LEU A 4 6.99 3.88 -17.29
C LEU A 4 7.83 2.85 -16.57
N ASP A 5 9.08 2.65 -17.00
CA ASP A 5 10.04 1.84 -16.24
C ASP A 5 10.63 2.70 -15.12
N ILE A 6 10.39 2.30 -13.87
CA ILE A 6 10.82 3.03 -12.68
C ILE A 6 11.93 2.24 -11.99
N SER A 7 13.05 2.92 -11.79
CA SER A 7 14.13 2.49 -10.90
C SER A 7 14.42 3.62 -9.92
N TYR A 8 13.89 3.50 -8.71
CA TYR A 8 14.09 4.44 -7.62
C TYR A 8 14.97 3.80 -6.56
N ASN A 9 16.07 4.46 -6.21
CA ASN A 9 16.96 4.04 -5.14
C ASN A 9 17.41 5.28 -4.38
N ALA A 10 16.93 5.43 -3.15
CA ALA A 10 17.21 6.61 -2.33
C ALA A 10 17.30 6.27 -0.85
N ASP A 11 18.22 6.95 -0.17
CA ASP A 11 18.26 7.01 1.28
C ASP A 11 17.11 7.90 1.75
N ILE A 12 16.18 7.30 2.50
CA ILE A 12 15.04 8.00 3.12
C ILE A 12 15.13 7.78 4.61
N LYS A 13 14.85 8.80 5.42
CA LYS A 13 14.78 8.63 6.87
C LYS A 13 13.33 8.80 7.32
N VAL A 14 12.67 7.68 7.55
CA VAL A 14 11.31 7.65 8.11
C VAL A 14 11.40 6.99 9.46
N ASP A 15 11.22 7.76 10.53
CA ASP A 15 11.26 7.25 11.90
C ASP A 15 9.82 7.06 12.43
N ALA A 16 9.58 5.93 13.08
CA ALA A 16 8.34 5.57 13.75
C ALA A 16 8.60 5.37 15.25
N GLY A 17 7.87 6.07 16.11
CA GLY A 17 7.98 5.94 17.55
C GLY A 17 6.82 6.62 18.28
N PHE A 18 6.70 6.36 19.59
CA PHE A 18 5.69 7.00 20.44
C PHE A 18 6.02 8.46 20.76
N THR A 19 7.27 8.89 20.56
CA THR A 19 7.75 10.26 20.81
C THR A 19 8.88 10.58 19.85
N GLU A 20 8.96 11.84 19.39
CA GLU A 20 9.97 12.31 18.41
C GLU A 20 11.42 12.04 18.84
N LYS A 21 11.69 11.91 20.15
CA LYS A 21 13.03 11.70 20.71
C LYS A 21 13.44 10.23 20.83
N THR A 22 12.51 9.30 20.67
CA THR A 22 12.76 7.86 20.84
C THR A 22 12.13 7.10 19.68
N PRO A 23 12.77 7.12 18.50
CA PRO A 23 12.33 6.30 17.38
C PRO A 23 12.52 4.83 17.74
N ILE A 24 11.45 4.06 17.60
CA ILE A 24 11.42 2.62 17.93
C ILE A 24 11.88 1.82 16.71
N ALA A 25 11.49 2.28 15.52
CA ALA A 25 12.00 1.77 14.26
C ALA A 25 12.02 2.88 13.22
N GLY A 26 12.65 2.60 12.09
CA GLY A 26 12.61 3.46 10.94
C GLY A 26 12.96 2.75 9.65
N ILE A 27 12.84 3.49 8.55
CA ILE A 27 13.31 3.12 7.24
C ILE A 27 14.50 4.04 6.94
N LYS A 28 15.62 3.46 6.52
CA LYS A 28 16.87 4.12 6.16
C LYS A 28 17.03 4.31 4.66
N SER A 29 16.51 3.37 3.88
CA SER A 29 16.49 3.50 2.43
C SER A 29 15.37 2.69 1.82
N ILE A 30 14.98 3.12 0.63
CA ILE A 30 13.98 2.48 -0.20
C ILE A 30 14.57 2.26 -1.59
N LYS A 31 14.34 1.07 -2.10
CA LYS A 31 14.60 0.72 -3.48
C LYS A 31 13.33 0.16 -4.08
N LEU A 32 12.87 0.76 -5.17
CA LEU A 32 11.66 0.39 -5.88
C LEU A 32 11.99 0.26 -7.37
N GLU A 33 11.79 -0.94 -7.90
CA GLU A 33 12.00 -1.25 -9.32
C GLU A 33 10.75 -1.89 -9.93
N GLY A 34 10.33 -1.43 -11.09
CA GLY A 34 9.22 -2.03 -11.82
C GLY A 34 8.54 -1.10 -12.81
N ILE A 35 7.59 -1.65 -13.55
CA ILE A 35 6.83 -0.91 -14.56
C ILE A 35 5.61 -0.28 -13.90
N LEU A 36 5.47 1.04 -14.00
CA LEU A 36 4.30 1.80 -13.59
C LEU A 36 3.45 2.16 -14.82
N ARG A 37 2.19 1.73 -14.84
CA ARG A 37 1.24 2.05 -15.89
C ARG A 37 0.41 3.26 -15.53
N VAL A 38 0.34 4.21 -16.46
CA VAL A 38 -0.44 5.44 -16.38
C VAL A 38 -1.52 5.45 -17.46
N ILE A 39 -2.76 5.69 -17.05
CA ILE A 39 -3.93 5.78 -17.92
C ILE A 39 -4.59 7.13 -17.69
N LEU A 40 -4.75 7.89 -18.78
CA LEU A 40 -5.56 9.10 -18.81
C LEU A 40 -6.86 8.77 -19.54
N ALA A 41 -7.94 8.61 -18.79
CA ALA A 41 -9.24 8.20 -19.31
C ALA A 41 -10.36 8.61 -18.34
N PRO A 42 -11.60 8.79 -18.83
CA PRO A 42 -11.99 8.85 -20.25
C PRO A 42 -11.51 10.15 -20.90
N LEU A 43 -11.50 10.20 -22.23
CA LEU A 43 -11.41 11.47 -22.93
C LEU A 43 -12.74 12.20 -22.77
N ILE A 44 -12.70 13.46 -22.38
CA ILE A 44 -13.87 14.34 -22.25
C ILE A 44 -13.75 15.49 -23.25
N GLU A 45 -14.90 16.01 -23.70
CA GLU A 45 -14.96 17.06 -24.72
C GLU A 45 -14.56 18.45 -24.18
N ASP A 46 -14.80 18.68 -22.88
CA ASP A 46 -14.43 19.92 -22.18
C ASP A 46 -12.99 19.88 -21.67
N SER A 47 -12.34 21.05 -21.54
CA SER A 47 -11.02 21.14 -20.91
C SER A 47 -11.12 20.90 -19.39
N PRO A 48 -10.27 20.06 -18.76
CA PRO A 48 -9.16 19.30 -19.36
C PRO A 48 -9.63 18.06 -20.12
N ILE A 49 -9.00 17.75 -21.25
CA ILE A 49 -9.39 16.68 -22.20
C ILE A 49 -9.49 15.27 -21.56
N PHE A 50 -8.94 15.06 -20.36
CA PHE A 50 -8.97 13.79 -19.65
C PHE A 50 -9.82 13.88 -18.38
N GLY A 51 -10.73 12.94 -18.18
CA GLY A 51 -11.60 12.87 -17.01
C GLY A 51 -10.88 12.44 -15.73
N ALA A 52 -9.97 11.47 -15.83
CA ALA A 52 -9.18 10.99 -14.70
C ALA A 52 -7.77 10.52 -15.11
N LEU A 53 -6.88 10.52 -14.12
CA LEU A 53 -5.55 9.93 -14.13
C LEU A 53 -5.58 8.68 -13.25
N THR A 54 -5.33 7.52 -13.83
CA THR A 54 -5.11 6.27 -13.10
C THR A 54 -3.68 5.83 -13.22
N VAL A 55 -3.08 5.42 -12.11
CA VAL A 55 -1.69 5.00 -11.98
C VAL A 55 -1.64 3.68 -11.22
N TYR A 56 -0.99 2.65 -11.76
CA TYR A 56 -0.90 1.34 -11.12
C TYR A 56 0.28 0.49 -11.62
N PHE A 57 0.68 -0.50 -10.83
CA PHE A 57 1.68 -1.49 -11.24
C PHE A 57 0.99 -2.73 -11.85
N PRO A 58 1.10 -3.01 -13.16
CA PRO A 58 0.50 -4.20 -13.78
C PRO A 58 1.10 -5.52 -13.28
N HIS A 59 2.34 -5.49 -12.80
CA HIS A 59 3.02 -6.60 -12.14
C HIS A 59 3.55 -6.13 -10.78
N ARG A 60 3.67 -7.04 -9.81
CA ARG A 60 4.22 -6.71 -8.49
C ARG A 60 5.62 -6.09 -8.65
N PRO A 61 5.84 -4.83 -8.23
CA PRO A 61 7.16 -4.22 -8.29
C PRO A 61 8.09 -4.85 -7.24
N VAL A 62 9.39 -4.75 -7.48
CA VAL A 62 10.41 -5.12 -6.50
C VAL A 62 10.57 -3.96 -5.54
N LEU A 63 10.19 -4.17 -4.28
CA LEU A 63 10.37 -3.21 -3.19
C LEU A 63 11.33 -3.79 -2.16
N GLU A 64 12.46 -3.13 -1.96
CA GLU A 64 13.44 -3.43 -0.92
C GLU A 64 13.53 -2.25 0.05
N LEU A 65 13.38 -2.52 1.34
CA LEU A 65 13.43 -1.52 2.40
C LEU A 65 14.55 -1.87 3.37
N GLN A 66 15.43 -0.91 3.65
CA GLN A 66 16.40 -1.05 4.73
C GLN A 66 15.81 -0.48 6.01
N TRP A 67 15.59 -1.34 6.99
CA TRP A 67 14.99 -0.95 8.26
C TRP A 67 16.05 -0.66 9.32
N THR A 68 15.74 0.28 10.21
CA THR A 68 16.44 0.51 11.47
C THR A 68 15.50 0.15 12.62
N GLY A 69 16.03 -0.47 13.67
CA GLY A 69 15.24 -0.80 14.86
C GLY A 69 14.08 -1.78 14.63
N PHE A 70 14.05 -2.52 13.52
CA PHE A 70 12.97 -3.46 13.20
C PHE A 70 12.76 -4.53 14.30
N ALA A 71 13.86 -5.01 14.90
CA ALA A 71 13.81 -5.94 16.03
C ALA A 71 13.00 -5.40 17.22
N HIS A 72 12.96 -4.08 17.42
CA HIS A 72 12.15 -3.47 18.47
C HIS A 72 10.64 -3.48 18.13
N LEU A 73 10.26 -3.43 16.85
CA LEU A 73 8.86 -3.60 16.43
C LEU A 73 8.35 -5.02 16.73
N LEU A 74 9.19 -6.04 16.55
CA LEU A 74 8.83 -7.42 16.85
C LEU A 74 8.62 -7.68 18.35
N ASN A 75 9.22 -6.87 19.22
CA ASN A 75 9.03 -6.97 20.66
C ASN A 75 7.72 -6.30 21.15
N ILE A 76 6.92 -5.70 20.25
CA ILE A 76 5.61 -5.16 20.60
C ILE A 76 4.62 -6.33 20.82
N PRO A 77 3.90 -6.37 21.96
CA PRO A 77 2.88 -7.37 22.20
C PRO A 77 1.85 -7.41 21.05
N GLY A 78 1.66 -8.59 20.46
CA GLY A 78 0.80 -8.77 19.28
C GLY A 78 1.55 -8.94 17.95
N LEU A 79 2.79 -8.46 17.84
CA LEU A 79 3.65 -8.64 16.65
C LEU A 79 4.74 -9.72 16.83
N GLN A 80 5.05 -10.06 18.08
CA GLN A 80 6.02 -11.10 18.48
C GLN A 80 5.72 -12.52 17.97
N THR A 81 4.52 -12.79 17.45
CA THR A 81 4.17 -14.07 16.81
C THR A 81 4.54 -14.11 15.32
N LEU A 82 4.84 -12.96 14.72
CA LEU A 82 5.22 -12.84 13.32
C LEU A 82 6.74 -12.90 13.16
N SER A 83 7.20 -13.60 12.13
CA SER A 83 8.60 -13.54 11.74
C SER A 83 8.92 -12.19 11.11
N GLU A 84 10.18 -11.77 11.21
CA GLU A 84 10.66 -10.54 10.57
C GLU A 84 10.31 -10.46 9.09
N LYS A 85 10.55 -11.56 8.37
CA LYS A 85 10.25 -11.69 6.95
C LYS A 85 8.76 -11.53 6.65
N GLU A 86 7.90 -12.09 7.49
CA GLU A 86 6.45 -12.02 7.30
C GLU A 86 5.95 -10.59 7.50
N LEU A 87 6.40 -9.93 8.56
CA LEU A 87 6.02 -8.54 8.86
C LEU A 87 6.56 -7.58 7.78
N MET A 88 7.80 -7.76 7.33
CA MET A 88 8.35 -7.01 6.20
C MET A 88 7.56 -7.22 4.90
N ASN A 89 7.15 -8.47 4.62
CA ASN A 89 6.32 -8.79 3.46
C ASN A 89 4.93 -8.14 3.56
N GLN A 90 4.32 -8.09 4.75
CA GLN A 90 3.03 -7.42 4.95
C GLN A 90 3.13 -5.90 4.80
N ILE A 91 4.15 -5.26 5.41
CA ILE A 91 4.38 -3.83 5.22
C ILE A 91 4.68 -3.53 3.76
N GLY A 92 5.51 -4.34 3.12
CA GLY A 92 5.81 -4.22 1.70
C GLY A 92 4.53 -4.28 0.85
N GLN A 93 3.62 -5.21 1.17
CA GLN A 93 2.31 -5.31 0.51
C GLN A 93 1.46 -4.06 0.71
N ILE A 94 1.45 -3.45 1.89
CA ILE A 94 0.71 -2.20 2.14
C ILE A 94 1.33 -1.04 1.36
N ILE A 95 2.66 -0.94 1.32
CA ILE A 95 3.35 0.14 0.60
C ILE A 95 3.13 0.04 -0.92
N ILE A 96 3.07 -1.18 -1.47
CA ILE A 96 2.79 -1.40 -2.89
C ILE A 96 1.29 -1.51 -3.22
N ALA A 97 0.40 -1.55 -2.23
CA ALA A 97 -1.05 -1.61 -2.41
C ALA A 97 -1.69 -0.28 -2.01
N PRO A 98 -2.09 0.52 -3.00
CA PRO A 98 -3.36 0.23 -3.64
C PRO A 98 -3.15 -0.21 -5.09
N GLN A 99 -3.81 -1.30 -5.46
CA GLN A 99 -3.67 -1.93 -6.78
C GLN A 99 -3.95 -0.98 -7.96
N HIS A 100 -4.56 0.19 -7.69
CA HIS A 100 -4.61 1.33 -8.57
C HIS A 100 -4.86 2.62 -7.77
N PHE A 101 -4.19 3.71 -8.15
CA PHE A 101 -4.46 5.06 -7.66
C PHE A 101 -5.13 5.86 -8.77
N SER A 102 -6.32 6.40 -8.51
CA SER A 102 -7.08 7.17 -9.49
C SER A 102 -7.42 8.55 -8.95
N HIS A 103 -7.05 9.58 -9.71
CA HIS A 103 -7.31 10.98 -9.38
C HIS A 103 -8.16 11.62 -10.47
N PRO A 104 -9.32 12.24 -10.12
CA PRO A 104 -10.15 12.91 -11.10
C PRO A 104 -9.48 14.22 -11.51
N LEU A 105 -9.37 14.46 -12.82
CA LEU A 105 -8.78 15.69 -13.35
C LEU A 105 -9.84 16.76 -13.61
N ALA A 106 -11.10 16.35 -13.79
CA ALA A 106 -12.24 17.26 -13.90
C ALA A 106 -13.03 17.29 -12.59
N ALA A 107 -13.33 18.50 -12.09
CA ALA A 107 -13.98 18.72 -10.78
C ALA A 107 -15.39 18.09 -10.64
N ARG A 108 -16.01 17.66 -11.74
CA ARG A 108 -17.32 16.98 -11.77
C ARG A 108 -17.23 15.49 -12.12
N PHE A 109 -16.04 14.94 -12.25
CA PHE A 109 -15.87 13.55 -12.65
C PHE A 109 -15.91 12.63 -11.43
N ASP A 110 -16.93 11.77 -11.40
CA ASP A 110 -17.09 10.77 -10.36
C ASP A 110 -16.23 9.54 -10.66
N LEU A 111 -15.28 9.25 -9.77
CA LEU A 111 -14.41 8.08 -9.86
C LEU A 111 -15.22 6.77 -9.87
N ALA A 112 -16.43 6.73 -9.30
CA ALA A 112 -17.30 5.54 -9.31
C ALA A 112 -17.81 5.17 -10.73
N LYS A 113 -17.68 6.08 -11.71
CA LYS A 113 -17.99 5.80 -13.12
C LYS A 113 -16.82 5.17 -13.88
N LEU A 114 -15.62 5.14 -13.29
CA LEU A 114 -14.49 4.37 -13.85
C LEU A 114 -14.77 2.89 -13.65
N GLN A 115 -15.21 2.21 -14.70
CA GLN A 115 -15.22 0.76 -14.73
C GLN A 115 -13.80 0.27 -14.90
N PHE A 116 -13.09 0.09 -13.78
CA PHE A 116 -11.89 -0.73 -13.80
C PHE A 116 -12.34 -2.15 -14.12
N LEU A 117 -11.88 -2.70 -15.25
CA LEU A 117 -11.78 -4.15 -15.37
C LEU A 117 -10.70 -4.59 -14.38
N GLU A 118 -11.06 -4.68 -13.10
CA GLU A 118 -10.30 -5.48 -12.19
C GLU A 118 -10.44 -6.92 -12.71
N PRO A 119 -9.36 -7.57 -13.21
CA PRO A 119 -9.43 -9.01 -13.32
C PRO A 119 -9.74 -9.50 -11.90
N TRP A 120 -10.80 -10.28 -11.74
CA TRP A 120 -11.21 -10.87 -10.46
C TRP A 120 -10.08 -11.77 -9.91
N VAL A 121 -9.02 -11.16 -9.39
CA VAL A 121 -8.01 -11.83 -8.58
C VAL A 121 -8.63 -11.85 -7.20
N ARG A 122 -9.21 -13.02 -6.88
CA ARG A 122 -9.75 -13.32 -5.56
C ARG A 122 -8.78 -12.76 -4.51
N PRO A 123 -9.19 -11.84 -3.62
CA PRO A 123 -8.30 -11.41 -2.55
C PRO A 123 -7.88 -12.66 -1.79
N SER A 124 -6.57 -12.90 -1.76
CA SER A 124 -5.98 -13.98 -0.98
C SER A 124 -6.52 -13.89 0.45
N LEU A 125 -6.99 -15.01 0.98
CA LEU A 125 -7.72 -15.16 2.26
C LEU A 125 -7.06 -14.47 3.48
N TYR A 126 -5.82 -14.00 3.37
CA TYR A 126 -5.08 -13.34 4.44
C TYR A 126 -5.68 -11.99 4.88
N PHE A 127 -6.31 -11.21 3.99
CA PHE A 127 -6.88 -9.91 4.38
C PHE A 127 -8.17 -10.03 5.21
N ILE A 128 -8.95 -11.09 5.01
CA ILE A 128 -10.23 -11.29 5.72
C ILE A 128 -10.00 -11.75 7.17
N ALA A 129 -8.85 -12.33 7.48
CA ALA A 129 -8.50 -12.73 8.85
C ALA A 129 -8.21 -11.53 9.77
N PHE A 130 -7.88 -10.35 9.21
CA PHE A 130 -7.53 -9.16 10.00
C PHE A 130 -8.73 -8.23 10.27
N LEU A 131 -9.84 -8.37 9.53
CA LEU A 131 -11.05 -7.57 9.70
C LEU A 131 -12.16 -8.26 10.51
N LEU A 132 -11.92 -9.47 11.04
CA LEU A 132 -12.76 -10.03 12.09
C LEU A 132 -12.19 -9.58 13.45
N PRO A 133 -12.76 -8.54 14.08
CA PRO A 133 -12.47 -8.31 15.48
C PRO A 133 -12.85 -9.57 16.25
N CYS A 134 -11.90 -10.08 17.01
CA CYS A 134 -12.09 -11.12 18.00
C CYS A 134 -13.36 -10.81 18.79
N ARG A 135 -14.42 -11.57 18.56
CA ARG A 135 -15.68 -11.46 19.29
C ARG A 135 -15.40 -11.94 20.70
N GLU A 136 -15.10 -11.00 21.58
CA GLU A 136 -14.98 -11.16 23.02
C GLU A 136 -16.27 -11.83 23.53
N SER A 137 -16.20 -13.14 23.82
CA SER A 137 -17.30 -13.83 24.49
C SER A 137 -17.28 -13.37 25.94
N LYS A 138 -18.15 -12.41 26.28
CA LYS A 138 -18.52 -12.20 27.68
C LYS A 138 -19.06 -13.52 28.21
N GLY A 139 -18.31 -14.13 29.13
CA GLY A 139 -18.82 -15.19 29.98
C GLY A 139 -20.00 -14.65 30.77
N GLN A 140 -21.16 -15.30 30.62
CA GLN A 140 -22.23 -15.21 31.60
C GLN A 140 -21.71 -15.83 32.89
N ILE A 141 -21.73 -15.04 33.97
CA ILE A 141 -21.55 -15.51 35.33
C ILE A 141 -22.86 -15.23 36.06
N HIS A 142 -23.48 -16.33 36.55
CA HIS A 142 -24.60 -16.46 37.48
C HIS A 142 -25.97 -15.85 37.14
#